data_AF-A0A3E0HI42-F1
#
_entry.id   AF-A0A3E0HI42-F1
#
_cell.length_a   1.000
_cell.length_b   1.000
_cell.length_c   1.000
_cell.angle_alpha   90.00
_cell.angle_beta   90.00
_cell.angle_gamma   90.00
#
_symmetry.space_group_name_H-M   'P 1'
#
loop_
_entity.id
_entity.type
_entity.pdbx_description
1 polymer ?
#
loop_
_entity_poly.entity_id
_entity_poly.type
_entity_poly.pdbx_seq_one_letter_code
_entity_poly.pdbx_strand_id
1 'polypeptide(L)' 'MKKSISKFGKTLKKSEQQLINGGKVIGFPCSSNFLCTLDCQEDDACAVPNGMGGANRGIIKNGQCCPA' A
#
# COMPACT_ATOMS: atom_id res chain seq x y z
N MET A 1 3.60 22.15 38.78
CA MET A 1 4.53 21.95 37.64
C MET A 1 3.76 22.06 36.34
N LYS A 2 4.03 23.08 35.50
CA LYS A 2 3.43 23.19 34.17
C LYS A 2 4.03 22.09 33.29
N LYS A 3 3.22 21.13 32.85
CA LYS A 3 3.64 20.10 31.90
C LYS A 3 3.87 20.79 30.55
N SER A 4 5.13 20.97 30.17
CA SER A 4 5.49 21.37 28.80
C SER A 4 5.02 20.26 27.87
N ILE A 5 3.96 20.53 27.11
CA ILE A 5 3.52 19.67 26.02
C ILE A 5 4.62 19.77 24.96
N SER A 6 5.48 18.76 24.92
CA SER A 6 6.47 18.59 23.86
C SER A 6 5.74 18.71 22.53
N LYS A 7 6.14 19.67 21.69
CA LYS A 7 5.57 19.87 20.36
C LYS A 7 5.98 18.67 19.50
N PHE A 8 5.17 17.61 19.54
CA PHE A 8 5.34 16.46 18.67
C PHE A 8 5.09 16.87 17.22
N GLY A 9 6.14 16.74 16.41
CA GLY A 9 6.08 16.76 14.95
C GLY A 9 6.12 18.16 14.32
N LYS A 10 6.99 18.31 13.31
CA LYS A 10 6.89 19.42 12.36
C LYS A 10 5.60 19.23 11.54
N THR A 11 4.82 20.28 11.35
CA THR A 11 3.74 20.28 10.35
C THR A 11 4.38 20.17 8.96
N LEU A 12 4.26 19.02 8.32
CA LEU A 12 4.78 18.78 6.99
C LEU A 12 3.99 19.60 5.97
N LYS A 13 4.70 20.16 4.99
CA LYS A 13 4.06 20.74 3.79
C LYS A 13 3.45 19.61 2.95
N LYS A 14 2.41 19.92 2.16
CA LYS A 14 1.77 18.93 1.27
C LYS A 14 2.76 18.18 0.36
N SER A 15 3.80 18.87 -0.13
CA SER A 15 4.88 18.27 -0.92
C SER A 15 5.70 17.24 -0.12
N GLU A 16 5.95 17.50 1.16
CA GLU A 16 6.68 16.57 2.05
C GLU A 16 5.79 15.38 2.44
N GLN A 17 4.49 15.60 2.59
CA GLN A 17 3.53 14.53 2.85
C GLN A 17 3.37 13.58 1.65
N GLN A 18 3.45 14.09 0.42
CA GLN A 18 3.45 13.26 -0.81
C GLN A 18 4.72 12.40 -0.94
N LEU A 19 5.85 12.88 -0.41
CA LEU A 19 7.12 12.11 -0.38
C LEU A 19 7.09 10.98 0.65
N ILE A 20 6.20 11.07 1.65
CA ILE A 20 5.92 9.96 2.55
C ILE A 20 4.92 9.05 1.84
N ASN A 21 5.41 8.24 0.91
CA ASN A 21 4.68 7.06 0.45
C ASN A 21 4.53 6.12 1.66
N GLY A 22 3.39 6.22 2.34
CA GLY A 22 3.02 5.32 3.41
C GLY A 22 2.80 3.91 2.84
N GLY A 23 3.43 2.92 3.44
CA GLY A 23 3.35 1.52 3.02
C GLY A 23 4.69 1.04 2.47
N LYS A 24 5.26 0.01 3.12
CA LYS A 24 6.39 -0.73 2.55
C LYS A 24 5.90 -1.30 1.21
N VAL A 25 6.54 -0.91 0.10
CA VAL A 25 6.31 -1.59 -1.18
C VAL A 25 6.71 -3.04 -0.94
N ILE A 26 5.70 -3.91 -0.83
CA ILE A 26 5.95 -5.34 -0.72
C ILE A 26 6.29 -5.76 -2.14
N GLY A 27 7.56 -6.01 -2.40
CA GLY A 27 7.98 -6.58 -3.68
C GLY A 27 7.48 -8.02 -3.77
N PHE A 28 6.63 -8.30 -4.75
CA PHE A 28 6.23 -9.66 -5.13
C PHE A 28 6.16 -9.74 -6.66
N PRO A 29 6.39 -10.91 -7.26
CA PRO A 29 6.20 -11.08 -8.70
C PRO A 29 4.74 -10.89 -9.07
N CYS A 30 4.46 -10.37 -10.25
CA CYS A 30 3.09 -10.35 -10.77
C CYS A 30 2.48 -11.76 -10.74
N SER A 31 1.24 -11.88 -10.26
CA SER A 31 0.58 -13.18 -10.09
C SER A 31 -0.78 -13.16 -10.77
N SER A 32 -1.07 -14.24 -11.51
CA SER A 32 -2.42 -14.54 -12.00
C SER A 32 -3.33 -15.13 -10.90
N ASN A 33 -2.74 -15.57 -9.78
CA ASN A 33 -3.46 -16.03 -8.60
C ASN A 33 -3.57 -14.87 -7.61
N PHE A 34 -4.67 -14.13 -7.69
CA PHE A 34 -4.95 -13.00 -6.83
C PHE A 34 -6.41 -12.98 -6.39
N LEU A 35 -6.66 -12.23 -5.32
CA LEU A 35 -7.96 -11.93 -4.76
C LEU A 35 -8.34 -10.51 -5.15
N CYS A 36 -9.60 -10.31 -5.48
CA CYS A 36 -10.18 -9.00 -5.62
C CYS A 36 -11.65 -8.98 -5.27
N THR A 37 -12.21 -7.78 -5.09
CA THR A 37 -13.49 -7.62 -4.40
C THR A 37 -14.69 -7.95 -5.29
N LEU A 38 -14.56 -7.92 -6.63
CA LEU A 38 -15.62 -8.15 -7.64
C LEU A 38 -15.00 -8.55 -9.01
N ASP A 39 -15.63 -8.14 -10.12
CA ASP A 39 -15.07 -8.16 -11.48
C ASP A 39 -13.86 -7.24 -11.54
N CYS A 40 -12.72 -7.84 -11.80
CA CYS A 40 -11.44 -7.17 -11.74
C CYS A 40 -11.04 -6.54 -13.06
N GLN A 41 -10.84 -5.23 -13.06
CA GLN A 41 -10.40 -4.47 -14.23
C GLN A 41 -8.94 -4.05 -14.09
N GLU A 42 -8.34 -3.62 -15.21
CA GLU A 42 -7.02 -2.99 -15.18
C GLU A 42 -7.01 -1.81 -14.20
N ASP A 43 -5.87 -1.64 -13.52
CA ASP A 43 -5.64 -0.63 -12.48
C ASP A 43 -6.46 -0.81 -11.18
N ASP A 44 -7.33 -1.82 -11.07
CA ASP A 44 -8.03 -2.12 -9.81
C ASP A 44 -7.08 -2.67 -8.73
N ALA A 45 -7.46 -2.43 -7.48
CA ALA A 45 -6.76 -2.99 -6.34
C ALA A 45 -6.94 -4.51 -6.24
N CYS A 46 -5.83 -5.21 -6.06
CA CYS A 46 -5.78 -6.67 -5.94
C CYS A 46 -4.91 -7.10 -4.76
N ALA A 47 -5.00 -8.37 -4.37
CA ALA A 47 -4.22 -8.92 -3.28
C ALA A 47 -3.70 -10.34 -3.58
N VAL A 48 -2.41 -10.60 -3.40
CA VAL A 48 -1.79 -11.91 -3.58
C VAL A 48 -1.48 -12.54 -2.22
N PRO A 49 -1.99 -13.75 -1.91
CA PRO A 49 -1.66 -14.44 -0.66
C PRO A 49 -0.14 -14.60 -0.48
N ASN A 50 0.38 -14.30 0.71
CA ASN A 50 1.84 -14.27 0.95
C ASN A 50 2.38 -15.43 1.80
N GLY A 51 1.56 -16.42 2.12
CA GLY A 51 1.96 -17.60 2.91
C GLY A 51 2.17 -17.33 4.41
N MET A 52 2.07 -16.08 4.88
CA MET A 52 2.21 -15.70 6.29
C MET A 52 0.86 -15.43 6.97
N GLY A 53 -0.24 -15.91 6.39
CA GLY A 53 -1.60 -15.60 6.84
C GLY A 53 -2.10 -14.21 6.41
N GLY A 54 -1.39 -13.53 5.52
CA GLY A 54 -1.80 -12.24 4.93
C GLY A 54 -1.77 -12.25 3.41
N ALA A 55 -1.93 -11.06 2.82
CA ALA A 55 -1.82 -10.86 1.38
C ALA A 55 -1.05 -9.58 1.06
N ASN A 56 -0.26 -9.62 0.00
CA ASN A 56 0.45 -8.48 -0.56
C ASN A 56 -0.52 -7.73 -1.47
N ARG A 57 -0.72 -6.43 -1.21
CA ARG A 57 -1.58 -5.59 -2.03
C ARG A 57 -0.85 -5.13 -3.29
N GLY A 58 -1.58 -5.03 -4.39
CA GLY A 58 -1.08 -4.56 -5.67
C GLY A 58 -2.18 -3.92 -6.51
N ILE A 59 -1.86 -3.72 -7.78
CA ILE A 59 -2.79 -3.28 -8.82
C ILE A 59 -2.76 -4.25 -10.00
N ILE A 60 -3.88 -4.37 -10.69
CA ILE A 60 -3.99 -5.24 -11.86
C ILE A 60 -3.31 -4.59 -13.05
N LYS A 61 -2.40 -5.33 -13.67
CA LYS A 61 -1.70 -4.99 -14.92
C LYS A 61 -1.70 -6.20 -15.85
N ASN A 62 -2.24 -6.04 -17.04
CA ASN A 62 -2.42 -7.10 -18.04
C ASN A 62 -3.05 -8.38 -17.46
N GLY A 63 -4.10 -8.23 -16.64
CA GLY A 63 -4.81 -9.35 -16.02
C GLY A 63 -4.05 -10.06 -14.90
N GLN A 64 -2.95 -9.49 -14.39
CA GLN A 64 -2.19 -10.02 -13.26
C GLN A 64 -2.11 -8.99 -12.14
N CYS A 65 -2.11 -9.44 -10.89
CA CYS A 65 -1.86 -8.56 -9.76
C CYS A 65 -0.36 -8.31 -9.59
N CYS A 66 0.06 -7.06 -9.71
CA CYS A 66 1.46 -6.62 -9.61
C CYS A 66 1.63 -5.63 -8.45
N PRO A 67 2.84 -5.53 -7.83
CA PRO A 67 3.11 -4.51 -6.83
C PRO A 67 2.88 -3.11 -7.42
N ALA A 68 2.16 -2.28 -6.66
CA ALA A 68 1.83 -0.90 -7.01
C ALA A 68 3.03 0.05 -6.82
#